data_AF-A0A820NDL4-F1
#
_entry.id   AF-A0A820NDL4-F1
#
_cell.length_a   1.000
_cell.length_b   1.000
_cell.length_c   1.000
_cell.angle_alpha   90.00
_cell.angle_beta   90.00
_cell.angle_gamma   90.00
#
_symmetry.space_group_name_H-M   'P 1'
#
loop_
_entity.id
_entity.type
_entity.pdbx_description
1 polymer ?
#
loop_
_entity_poly.entity_id
_entity_poly.type
_entity_poly.pdbx_seq_one_letter_code
_entity_poly.pdbx_strand_id
1 'polypeptide(L)'
;MFSRTKVAATATKGSTVQKEQRLTISGRTEAIASFGQQRIWFHDQLYFHGSDLSVYNIVVPLIIKQGSLSIERVRSALRSVIEWYTVLRTAVRFNPGTNQIE
;
A
#
# COMPACT_ATOMS: atom_id res chain seq x y z
N MET A 1 12.55 29.44 -0.98
CA MET A 1 14.00 29.30 -0.78
C MET A 1 14.48 28.03 -1.48
N PHE A 2 14.40 28.01 -2.81
CA PHE A 2 14.96 26.95 -3.65
C PHE A 2 15.86 27.64 -4.67
N SER A 3 17.16 27.43 -4.52
CA SER A 3 18.16 28.08 -5.37
C SER A 3 18.10 27.53 -6.79
N ARG A 4 18.19 28.49 -7.70
CA ARG A 4 18.23 28.38 -9.16
C ARG A 4 19.47 27.61 -9.62
N THR A 5 19.32 26.83 -10.67
CA THR A 5 20.34 26.73 -11.73
C THR A 5 19.62 26.71 -13.07
N LYS A 6 19.71 27.81 -13.83
CA LYS A 6 19.47 27.86 -15.28
C LYS A 6 20.77 27.39 -15.95
N VAL A 7 20.82 26.81 -17.15
CA VAL A 7 20.57 27.42 -18.47
C VAL A 7 20.61 26.27 -19.50
N ALA A 8 19.49 25.99 -20.16
CA ALA A 8 19.21 26.14 -21.61
C ALA A 8 19.91 25.18 -22.60
N ALA A 9 19.09 24.35 -23.25
CA ALA A 9 19.24 24.00 -24.67
C ALA A 9 17.84 23.78 -25.27
N THR A 10 17.53 24.59 -26.27
CA THR A 10 16.33 24.60 -27.11
C THR A 10 16.34 23.42 -28.07
N ALA A 11 15.28 22.61 -28.11
CA ALA A 11 14.91 21.79 -29.28
C ALA A 11 13.46 21.25 -29.17
N THR A 12 12.55 21.99 -29.78
CA THR A 12 11.46 21.59 -30.69
C THR A 12 11.08 20.09 -30.81
N LYS A 13 9.77 19.87 -30.69
CA LYS A 13 8.94 18.80 -31.28
C LYS A 13 9.18 17.35 -30.85
N GLY A 14 8.11 16.77 -30.31
CA GLY A 14 7.91 15.33 -30.34
C GLY A 14 6.99 14.89 -29.21
N SER A 15 5.69 14.92 -29.47
CA SER A 15 4.71 14.14 -28.70
C SER A 15 5.07 12.67 -28.85
N THR A 16 5.98 12.16 -28.02
CA THR A 16 6.22 10.73 -27.91
C THR A 16 5.20 10.22 -26.91
N VAL A 17 4.15 9.59 -27.45
CA VAL A 17 3.21 8.72 -26.73
C VAL A 17 4.04 7.89 -25.74
N GLN A 18 3.88 8.18 -24.44
CA GLN A 18 4.53 7.40 -23.40
C GLN A 18 4.01 5.98 -23.55
N LYS A 19 4.91 5.11 -24.00
CA LYS A 19 4.70 3.66 -24.15
C LYS A 19 4.09 3.17 -22.84
N GLU A 20 2.80 2.85 -22.87
CA GLU A 20 2.08 2.28 -21.74
C GLU A 20 2.84 1.02 -21.31
N GLN A 21 3.66 1.16 -20.27
CA GLN A 21 4.31 0.05 -19.62
C GLN A 21 3.20 -0.73 -18.96
N ARG A 22 2.72 -1.73 -19.68
CA ARG A 22 1.77 -2.70 -19.17
C ARG A 22 2.43 -3.35 -17.96
N LEU A 23 2.02 -2.92 -16.76
CA LEU A 23 2.47 -3.47 -15.50
C LEU A 23 1.96 -4.92 -15.44
N THR A 24 2.80 -5.84 -15.89
CA THR A 24 2.54 -7.26 -15.72
C THR A 24 2.61 -7.55 -14.23
N ILE A 25 1.51 -8.04 -13.67
CA ILE A 25 1.48 -8.56 -12.30
C ILE A 25 2.43 -9.77 -12.29
N SER A 26 3.67 -9.55 -11.88
CA SER A 26 4.62 -10.62 -11.65
C SER A 26 4.11 -11.39 -10.43
N GLY A 27 3.91 -12.70 -10.54
CA GLY A 27 3.50 -13.59 -9.46
C GLY A 27 4.61 -13.77 -8.41
N ARG A 28 5.25 -12.68 -7.98
CA ARG A 28 6.27 -12.66 -6.94
C ARG A 28 5.60 -12.95 -5.61
N THR A 29 6.06 -14.02 -4.97
CA THR A 29 5.70 -14.39 -3.60
C THR A 29 6.33 -13.45 -2.57
N GLU A 30 7.43 -12.77 -2.94
CA GLU A 30 8.15 -11.81 -2.11
C GLU A 30 8.38 -10.52 -2.91
N ALA A 31 7.97 -9.39 -2.35
CA ALA A 31 8.06 -8.08 -3.00
C ALA A 31 8.58 -7.06 -2.00
N ILE A 32 9.52 -6.22 -2.44
CA ILE A 32 10.08 -5.17 -1.59
C ILE A 32 8.97 -4.22 -1.16
N ALA A 33 8.86 -3.98 0.14
CA ALA A 33 7.85 -3.07 0.67
C ALA A 33 8.05 -1.63 0.14
N SER A 34 6.95 -0.94 -0.11
CA SER A 34 6.98 0.48 -0.47
C SER A 34 7.55 1.33 0.67
N PHE A 35 8.01 2.54 0.34
CA PHE A 35 8.54 3.48 1.33
C PHE A 35 7.56 3.76 2.49
N GLY A 36 6.26 3.85 2.20
CA GLY A 36 5.23 4.05 3.22
C GLY A 36 5.12 2.85 4.18
N GLN A 37 5.19 1.63 3.64
CA GLN A 37 5.19 0.40 4.44
C GLN A 37 6.47 0.27 5.28
N GLN A 38 7.64 0.59 4.71
CA GLN A 38 8.91 0.64 5.44
C GLN A 38 8.86 1.62 6.61
N ARG A 39 8.30 2.81 6.39
CA ARG A 39 8.15 3.80 7.45
C ARG A 39 7.26 3.31 8.59
N ILE A 40 6.12 2.70 8.27
CA ILE A 40 5.19 2.19 9.30
C ILE A 40 5.83 1.04 10.06
N TRP A 41 6.46 0.09 9.37
CA TRP A 41 7.18 -1.02 10.00
C TRP A 41 8.32 -0.52 10.89
N PHE A 42 9.09 0.47 10.43
CA PHE A 42 10.16 1.05 11.25
C PHE A 42 9.60 1.77 12.48
N HIS A 43 8.48 2.48 12.34
CA HIS A 43 7.78 3.08 13.47
C HIS A 43 7.32 2.03 14.48
N ASP A 44 6.77 0.91 14.00
CA ASP A 44 6.39 -0.24 14.83
C ASP A 44 7.57 -0.80 15.64
N GLN A 45 8.74 -0.96 15.02
CA GLN A 45 9.93 -1.48 15.70
C GLN A 45 10.56 -0.49 16.68
N LEU A 46 10.47 0.82 16.43
CA LEU A 46 11.10 1.83 17.29
C LEU A 46 10.36 2.03 18.62
N TYR A 47 9.04 1.98 18.60
CA TYR A 47 8.26 2.45 19.74
C TYR A 47 8.01 1.40 20.82
N PHE A 48 8.34 0.11 20.65
CA PHE A 48 8.25 -1.00 21.65
C PHE A 48 7.03 -0.99 22.61
N HIS A 49 6.00 -0.24 22.27
CA HIS A 49 4.85 0.09 23.09
C HIS A 49 3.67 0.03 22.11
N GLY A 50 3.04 -1.13 22.01
CA GLY A 50 1.97 -1.40 21.03
C GLY A 50 0.75 -0.47 21.11
N SER A 51 0.70 0.45 22.09
CA SER A 51 -0.31 1.50 22.22
C SER A 51 -0.29 2.53 21.08
N ASP A 52 0.90 2.88 20.56
CA ASP A 52 1.02 3.93 19.52
C ASP A 52 0.65 3.45 18.12
N LEU A 53 0.57 2.13 17.87
CA LEU A 53 0.23 1.58 16.56
C LEU A 53 -1.23 1.81 16.16
N SER A 54 -2.09 2.05 17.15
CA SER A 54 -3.49 2.34 16.95
C SER A 54 -3.74 3.57 16.06
N VAL A 55 -2.77 4.49 15.96
CA VAL A 55 -2.82 5.67 15.08
C VAL A 55 -2.88 5.31 13.59
N TYR A 56 -2.49 4.10 13.21
CA TYR A 56 -2.57 3.60 11.84
C TYR A 56 -3.85 2.79 11.56
N ASN A 57 -4.70 2.55 12.56
CA ASN A 57 -5.98 1.89 12.36
C ASN A 57 -6.97 2.82 11.65
N ILE A 58 -7.58 2.32 10.58
CA ILE A 58 -8.68 2.99 9.90
C ILE A 58 -9.98 2.32 10.34
N VAL A 59 -10.73 2.97 11.22
CA VAL A 59 -12.00 2.47 11.76
C VAL A 59 -13.16 3.13 11.03
N VAL A 60 -14.03 2.32 10.41
CA VAL A 60 -15.21 2.79 9.68
C VAL A 60 -16.47 2.13 10.27
N PRO A 61 -17.33 2.87 10.98
CA PRO A 61 -18.56 2.32 11.54
C PRO A 61 -19.63 2.12 10.44
N LEU A 62 -20.27 0.96 10.44
CA LEU A 62 -21.41 0.65 9.59
C LEU A 62 -22.72 0.77 10.40
N ILE A 63 -23.58 1.73 10.04
CA ILE A 63 -24.86 1.96 10.73
C ILE A 63 -26.00 1.55 9.80
N ILE A 64 -26.80 0.56 10.22
CA ILE A 64 -27.99 0.11 9.51
C ILE A 64 -29.21 0.77 10.15
N LYS A 65 -29.87 1.68 9.42
CA LYS A 65 -31.03 2.41 9.96
C LYS A 65 -32.31 1.57 9.95
N GLN A 66 -32.49 0.69 8.96
CA GLN A 66 -33.72 -0.07 8.71
C GLN A 66 -33.38 -1.40 8.01
N GLY A 67 -34.17 -2.44 8.28
CA GLY A 67 -34.03 -3.77 7.67
C GLY A 67 -33.19 -4.77 8.48
N SER A 68 -33.14 -6.01 8.01
CA SER A 68 -32.33 -7.09 8.63
C SER A 68 -31.02 -7.27 7.88
N LEU A 69 -29.90 -7.17 8.61
CA LEU A 69 -28.57 -7.47 8.08
C LEU A 69 -28.23 -8.93 8.38
N SER A 70 -28.08 -9.75 7.33
CA SER A 70 -27.58 -11.11 7.49
C SER A 70 -26.07 -11.08 7.71
N ILE A 71 -25.63 -11.46 8.91
CA ILE A 71 -24.21 -11.57 9.28
C ILE A 71 -23.47 -12.50 8.31
N GLU A 72 -24.13 -13.58 7.87
CA GLU A 72 -23.51 -14.54 6.94
C GLU A 72 -23.24 -13.93 5.56
N ARG A 73 -24.16 -13.09 5.06
CA ARG A 73 -23.96 -12.37 3.79
C ARG A 73 -22.83 -11.36 3.89
N VAL A 74 -22.75 -10.62 4.99
CA VAL A 74 -21.65 -9.68 5.24
C VAL A 74 -20.31 -10.41 5.31
N ARG A 75 -20.26 -11.54 6.03
CA ARG A 75 -19.06 -12.38 6.12
C ARG A 75 -18.63 -12.87 4.75
N SER A 76 -19.55 -13.36 3.92
CA SER A 76 -19.25 -13.81 2.56
C SER A 76 -18.73 -12.66 1.70
N ALA A 77 -19.35 -11.48 1.77
CA ALA A 77 -18.91 -10.31 1.00
C ALA A 77 -17.48 -9.87 1.40
N LEU A 78 -17.18 -9.81 2.70
CA LEU A 78 -15.84 -9.48 3.20
C LEU A 78 -14.80 -10.51 2.75
N ARG A 79 -15.14 -11.81 2.77
CA ARG A 79 -14.26 -12.86 2.24
C ARG A 79 -13.96 -12.64 0.77
N SER A 80 -14.96 -12.34 -0.06
CA SER A 80 -14.76 -12.05 -1.48
C SER A 80 -13.84 -10.85 -1.72
N VAL A 81 -13.95 -9.80 -0.89
CA VAL A 81 -13.04 -8.64 -0.96
C VAL A 81 -11.60 -9.04 -0.61
N ILE A 82 -11.40 -9.81 0.45
CA ILE A 82 -10.07 -10.31 0.84
C ILE A 82 -9.46 -11.17 -0.27
N GLU A 83 -10.27 -12.03 -0.91
CA GLU A 83 -9.81 -12.88 -2.01
C GLU A 83 -9.47 -12.11 -3.29
N TRP A 84 -10.11 -10.96 -3.53
CA TRP A 84 -9.84 -10.15 -4.71
C TRP A 84 -8.56 -9.32 -4.54
N TYR A 85 -8.36 -8.71 -3.37
CA TYR A 85 -7.27 -7.77 -3.17
C TYR A 85 -6.03 -8.43 -2.55
N THR A 86 -4.94 -8.48 -3.30
CA THR A 86 -3.65 -9.02 -2.84
C THR A 86 -3.16 -8.35 -1.56
N VAL A 87 -3.30 -7.02 -1.44
CA VAL A 87 -2.82 -6.25 -0.28
C VAL A 87 -3.44 -6.70 1.05
N LEU A 88 -4.67 -7.24 1.04
CA LEU A 88 -5.34 -7.73 2.24
C LEU A 88 -4.88 -9.13 2.65
N ARG A 89 -4.10 -9.81 1.80
CA ARG A 89 -3.51 -11.12 2.04
C ARG A 89 -1.98 -11.07 2.14
N THR A 90 -1.41 -9.87 2.19
CA THR A 90 0.04 -9.66 2.35
C THR A 90 0.39 -9.54 3.83
N ALA A 91 1.45 -10.21 4.25
CA ALA A 91 2.07 -10.02 5.56
C ALA A 91 3.48 -9.50 5.37
N VAL A 92 3.84 -8.42 6.05
CA VAL A 92 5.18 -7.82 6.00
C VAL A 92 6.09 -8.52 6.99
N ARG A 93 7.26 -8.96 6.55
CA ARG A 93 8.27 -9.62 7.38
C ARG A 93 9.63 -9.03 7.13
N PHE A 94 10.49 -9.10 8.15
CA PHE A 94 11.89 -8.74 8.01
C PHE A 94 12.69 -9.95 7.49
N ASN A 95 13.39 -9.76 6.38
CA ASN A 95 14.29 -10.75 5.79
C ASN A 95 15.74 -10.46 6.22
N PRO A 96 16.34 -11.30 7.09
CA PRO A 96 17.69 -11.05 7.61
C PRO A 96 18.79 -11.21 6.55
N GLY A 97 18.51 -11.91 5.43
CA GLY A 97 19.47 -12.12 4.35
C GLY A 97 19.61 -10.90 3.44
N THR A 98 18.52 -10.16 3.22
CA THR A 98 18.51 -8.94 2.39
C THR A 98 18.56 -7.66 3.22
N ASN A 99 18.34 -7.76 4.55
CA ASN A 99 18.14 -6.62 5.46
C ASN A 99 17.02 -5.68 4.96
N GLN A 100 16.00 -6.27 4.32
CA GLN A 100 14.83 -5.58 3.79
C GLN A 100 13.56 -6.15 4.42
N ILE A 101 12.48 -5.37 4.32
CA ILE A 101 11.14 -5.86 4.62
C ILE A 101 10.40 -6.19 3.31
N GLU A 102 9.74 -7.33 3.32
CA GLU A 102 9.07 -7.98 2.18
C GLU A 102 7.66 -8.42 2.57
#